data_AF-A0A453AII4-F1
#
_entry.id   AF-A0A453AII4-F1
#
_cell.length_a   1.000
_cell.length_b   1.000
_cell.length_c   1.000
_cell.angle_alpha   90.00
_cell.angle_beta   90.00
_cell.angle_gamma   90.00
#
_symmetry.space_group_name_H-M   'P 1'
#
loop_
_entity.id
_entity.type
_entity.pdbx_description
1 polymer ?
#
loop_
_entity_poly.entity_id
_entity_poly.type
_entity_poly.pdbx_seq_one_letter_code
_entity_poly.pdbx_strand_id
1 'polypeptide(L)'
;RVDSSYKNKMLWSDQSNKKGRIFCVEFLATFSPSRILTASLTGLLTTKDSISVHAGDPEFLTAKHSTSIPATPAVPPPPLPTYSLSCSAPGAGDPDIPSNISQTLSLALSKNATCAAVSETQLVPPTAAANTSCPAYFRFIHEDLHPWRAAGGITHTMLDRARTTANFRLVMLHGRAYIERIAPAFQTRDLFTIWGILQLLRRYPGRIPDLDLMFDCVDWPVVHPDEYQGENATVLPPLFRYCGDNETLDIVFPDWSFWGWAEINIKPWDALQKDLDAGNRKVRWIDREPYAYWKGNPEVAAIRQELVKCNVSSEQEWNARIYKQDWVKESKAGYKKSDLARQCTHRYKIYIEGSAWSVSKKYILACDSMTLVINPKYYDFFSRVLMPTQHYWPVRDDSKCNSIKYAVDWGNSHKKKAQKIGKEGSKFIQQELSMEYVYDYMFHLLTEYAKLLRFKPTKPPEAVEVCPESLACQAIGREKKFMEDSMVKSANVAGPCNLPPPFSPEEFRELHQRKEKSMNQVEMLERNASKPEERNASKPEDSNPSVH
;
A
#
# COMPACT_ATOMS: atom_id res chain seq x y z
N ARG A 1 -4.64 47.92 19.64
CA ARG A 1 -3.67 47.34 20.60
C ARG A 1 -4.42 46.45 21.57
N VAL A 2 -4.64 45.20 21.18
CA VAL A 2 -4.84 44.04 22.07
C VAL A 2 -4.12 42.91 21.33
N ASP A 3 -3.14 42.33 22.02
CA ASP A 3 -2.12 41.44 21.48
C ASP A 3 -2.47 40.01 21.92
N SER A 4 -2.72 39.11 20.97
CA SER A 4 -3.02 37.70 21.23
C SER A 4 -1.94 36.82 20.58
N SER A 5 -0.95 36.44 21.39
CA SER A 5 0.04 35.42 21.04
C SER A 5 -0.30 34.10 21.73
N TYR A 6 -0.92 33.18 20.99
CA TYR A 6 -1.00 31.77 21.37
C TYR A 6 0.03 30.99 20.54
N LYS A 7 1.19 30.73 21.17
CA LYS A 7 2.17 29.75 20.68
C LYS A 7 1.71 28.36 21.12
N ASN A 8 1.24 27.53 20.18
CA ASN A 8 1.04 26.10 20.41
C ASN A 8 2.39 25.39 20.45
N LYS A 9 2.81 24.97 21.64
CA LYS A 9 3.84 23.94 21.84
C LYS A 9 3.15 22.57 21.77
N MET A 10 3.36 21.82 20.69
CA MET A 10 3.08 20.39 20.65
C MET A 10 4.14 19.67 21.49
N LEU A 11 3.75 19.25 22.70
CA LEU A 11 4.54 18.36 23.55
C LEU A 11 4.02 16.93 23.36
N TRP A 12 4.92 16.04 22.94
CA TRP A 12 4.73 14.60 22.98
C TRP A 12 4.51 14.15 24.43
N SER A 13 3.36 13.52 24.71
CA SER A 13 3.08 12.87 26.00
C SER A 13 3.46 11.41 25.92
N ASP A 14 4.59 11.07 26.53
CA ASP A 14 5.03 9.72 26.85
C ASP A 14 4.37 9.31 28.17
N GLN A 15 3.48 8.31 28.14
CA GLN A 15 2.92 7.70 29.34
C GLN A 15 3.22 6.20 29.34
N SER A 16 4.32 5.85 30.01
CA SER A 16 4.59 4.50 30.50
C SER A 16 4.82 4.52 32.02
N ASN A 17 4.39 3.43 32.68
CA ASN A 17 4.49 3.08 34.10
C ASN A 17 3.46 3.66 35.10
N LYS A 18 2.59 2.76 35.61
CA LYS A 18 2.61 2.39 37.03
C LYS A 18 2.00 0.99 37.26
N LYS A 19 2.70 0.20 38.07
CA LYS A 19 2.40 -1.16 38.52
C LYS A 19 1.21 -1.19 39.49
N GLY A 20 0.41 -2.26 39.42
CA GLY A 20 -0.49 -2.69 40.48
C GLY A 20 -0.52 -4.23 40.54
N ARG A 21 0.05 -4.80 41.61
CA ARG A 21 -0.01 -6.22 41.94
C ARG A 21 -1.43 -6.58 42.39
N ILE A 22 -1.98 -7.68 41.88
CA ILE A 22 -3.07 -8.40 42.54
C ILE A 22 -2.68 -9.88 42.56
N PHE A 23 -2.62 -10.43 43.78
CA PHE A 23 -2.56 -11.85 44.06
C PHE A 23 -3.94 -12.47 43.79
N CYS A 24 -3.99 -13.63 43.14
CA CYS A 24 -4.95 -14.66 43.48
C CYS A 24 -4.47 -16.04 42.99
N VAL A 25 -4.86 -17.01 43.80
CA VAL A 25 -4.35 -18.38 44.00
C VAL A 25 -5.19 -19.39 43.20
N GLU A 26 -4.65 -20.61 43.02
CA GLU A 26 -5.32 -21.88 42.63
C GLU A 26 -5.70 -22.06 41.14
N PHE A 27 -5.62 -23.24 40.50
CA PHE A 27 -5.50 -24.64 40.94
C PHE A 27 -4.69 -25.45 39.89
N LEU A 28 -3.93 -26.45 40.36
CA LEU A 28 -3.26 -27.47 39.55
C LEU A 28 -4.26 -28.53 39.05
N ALA A 29 -4.17 -28.92 37.78
CA ALA A 29 -4.57 -30.26 37.34
C ALA A 29 -3.79 -30.65 36.07
N THR A 30 -2.78 -31.49 36.27
CA THR A 30 -2.02 -32.25 35.26
C THR A 30 -2.80 -33.49 34.85
N PHE A 31 -2.96 -33.78 33.55
CA PHE A 31 -3.13 -35.16 33.07
C PHE A 31 -2.63 -35.32 31.62
N SER A 32 -1.67 -36.22 31.46
CA SER A 32 -1.30 -37.02 30.29
C SER A 32 -0.53 -38.23 30.86
N PRO A 33 -0.25 -39.34 30.14
CA PRO A 33 -0.47 -39.61 28.71
C PRO A 33 -1.00 -41.04 28.40
N SER A 34 -1.24 -41.37 27.13
CA SER A 34 -0.59 -42.52 26.40
C SER A 34 -1.43 -43.26 25.35
N ARG A 35 -0.70 -43.65 24.27
CA ARG A 35 -0.83 -44.78 23.33
C ARG A 35 -1.78 -44.63 22.12
N ILE A 36 -1.25 -44.53 20.89
CA ILE A 36 -0.64 -45.56 19.98
C ILE A 36 -1.68 -46.54 19.42
N LEU A 37 -1.93 -46.46 18.10
CA LEU A 37 -2.04 -47.62 17.24
C LEU A 37 -1.74 -47.27 15.77
N THR A 38 -0.78 -48.01 15.23
CA THR A 38 -0.38 -48.13 13.82
C THR A 38 -1.33 -49.08 13.08
N ALA A 39 -1.64 -48.79 11.82
CA ALA A 39 -1.89 -49.84 10.82
C ALA A 39 -1.59 -49.31 9.42
N SER A 40 -0.73 -50.05 8.72
CA SER A 40 -0.38 -49.92 7.31
C SER A 40 -1.28 -50.86 6.51
N LEU A 41 -1.69 -50.50 5.29
CA LEU A 41 -1.90 -51.51 4.24
C LEU A 41 -1.74 -50.91 2.84
N THR A 42 -1.02 -51.68 2.05
CA THR A 42 -0.57 -51.53 0.67
C THR A 42 -1.67 -51.84 -0.35
N GLY A 43 -1.50 -51.33 -1.58
CA GLY A 43 -2.26 -51.78 -2.76
C GLY A 43 -1.94 -50.98 -4.02
N LEU A 44 -0.97 -51.45 -4.80
CA LEU A 44 -0.80 -51.08 -6.22
C LEU A 44 -1.95 -51.64 -7.06
N LEU A 45 -2.35 -50.94 -8.13
CA LEU A 45 -2.34 -51.47 -9.49
C LEU A 45 -2.63 -50.38 -10.54
N THR A 46 -1.86 -50.48 -11.60
CA THR A 46 -1.77 -49.68 -12.82
C THR A 46 -2.93 -49.92 -13.79
N THR A 47 -3.28 -48.93 -14.60
CA THR A 47 -3.55 -49.12 -16.04
C THR A 47 -3.23 -47.84 -16.82
N LYS A 48 -2.39 -48.00 -17.84
CA LYS A 48 -2.17 -47.07 -18.95
C LYS A 48 -3.22 -47.40 -20.01
N ASP A 49 -3.78 -46.40 -20.67
CA ASP A 49 -4.29 -46.56 -22.03
C ASP A 49 -3.78 -45.42 -22.91
N SER A 50 -3.22 -45.86 -24.04
CA SER A 50 -2.62 -45.05 -25.10
C SER A 50 -3.52 -45.19 -26.31
N ILE A 51 -3.92 -44.08 -26.93
CA ILE A 51 -4.62 -44.11 -28.23
C ILE A 51 -3.68 -43.56 -29.30
N SER A 52 -3.37 -44.46 -30.23
CA SER A 52 -2.63 -44.28 -31.48
C SER A 52 -3.49 -43.53 -32.51
N VAL A 53 -2.89 -42.59 -33.25
CA VAL A 53 -3.47 -42.00 -34.47
C VAL A 53 -2.54 -42.28 -35.65
N HIS A 54 -3.14 -42.80 -36.71
CA HIS A 54 -2.53 -43.30 -37.94
C HIS A 54 -1.80 -42.24 -38.77
N ALA A 55 -0.74 -42.72 -39.43
CA ALA A 55 -0.03 -42.07 -40.52
C ALA A 55 -0.81 -42.14 -41.85
N GLY A 56 -0.65 -41.10 -42.66
CA GLY A 56 -1.02 -41.04 -44.07
C GLY A 56 -0.16 -39.97 -44.76
N ASP A 57 0.62 -40.41 -45.74
CA ASP A 57 1.68 -39.68 -46.47
C ASP A 57 1.15 -38.82 -47.66
N PRO A 58 2.00 -38.03 -48.35
CA PRO A 58 1.70 -36.66 -48.77
C PRO A 58 1.44 -36.45 -50.27
N GLU A 59 0.88 -35.28 -50.62
CA GLU A 59 0.81 -34.78 -52.00
C GLU A 59 1.72 -33.56 -52.21
N PHE A 60 2.53 -33.65 -53.26
CA PHE A 60 3.52 -32.69 -53.72
C PHE A 60 2.89 -31.41 -54.29
N LEU A 61 3.30 -30.24 -53.80
CA LEU A 61 3.24 -29.00 -54.57
C LEU A 61 4.56 -28.24 -54.47
N THR A 62 5.20 -28.13 -55.62
CA THR A 62 6.46 -27.43 -55.89
C THR A 62 6.32 -25.92 -55.72
N ALA A 63 7.14 -25.32 -54.85
CA ALA A 63 7.37 -23.88 -54.83
C ALA A 63 8.89 -23.59 -54.80
N LYS A 64 9.30 -22.68 -55.68
CA LYS A 64 10.70 -22.34 -56.01
C LYS A 64 11.46 -21.81 -54.78
N HIS A 65 12.61 -22.41 -54.47
CA HIS A 65 13.56 -21.89 -53.49
C HIS A 65 14.21 -20.60 -54.01
N SER A 66 13.93 -19.49 -53.33
CA SER A 66 14.81 -18.33 -53.30
C SER A 66 15.76 -18.52 -52.11
N THR A 67 17.06 -18.54 -52.37
CA THR A 67 18.11 -18.68 -51.36
C THR A 67 18.18 -17.44 -50.48
N SER A 68 17.62 -17.51 -49.27
CA SER A 68 17.91 -16.56 -48.19
C SER A 68 19.12 -17.05 -47.39
N ILE A 69 20.12 -16.19 -47.26
CA ILE A 69 21.30 -16.37 -46.40
C ILE A 69 20.82 -16.69 -44.96
N PRO A 70 21.34 -17.72 -44.28
CA PRO A 70 20.99 -17.98 -42.89
C PRO A 70 21.47 -16.81 -42.03
N ALA A 71 20.54 -16.15 -41.35
CA ALA A 71 20.87 -15.18 -40.32
C ALA A 71 21.67 -15.89 -39.23
N THR A 72 22.88 -15.40 -38.97
CA THR A 72 23.72 -15.82 -37.86
C THR A 72 22.90 -15.75 -36.56
N PRO A 73 22.90 -16.79 -35.70
CA PRO A 73 22.21 -16.71 -34.43
C PRO A 73 22.80 -15.54 -33.64
N ALA A 74 21.98 -14.54 -33.32
CA ALA A 74 22.38 -13.43 -32.49
C ALA A 74 22.88 -14.00 -31.14
N VAL A 75 24.14 -13.71 -30.81
CA VAL A 75 24.71 -14.01 -29.50
C VAL A 75 23.79 -13.36 -28.45
N PRO A 76 23.34 -14.09 -27.40
CA PRO A 76 22.53 -13.51 -26.35
C PRO A 76 23.25 -12.28 -25.76
N PRO A 77 22.55 -11.17 -25.50
CA PRO A 77 23.18 -10.02 -24.87
C PRO A 77 23.80 -10.46 -23.54
N PRO A 78 24.99 -9.92 -23.17
CA PRO A 78 25.64 -10.26 -21.92
C PRO A 78 24.70 -10.00 -20.73
N PRO A 79 24.75 -10.82 -19.66
CA PRO A 79 23.91 -10.63 -18.50
C PRO A 79 24.16 -9.26 -17.87
N LEU A 80 23.08 -8.57 -17.51
CA LEU A 80 23.17 -7.25 -16.88
C LEU A 80 23.97 -7.33 -15.58
N PRO A 81 24.79 -6.31 -15.26
CA PRO A 81 25.49 -6.24 -13.99
C PRO A 81 24.48 -6.33 -12.82
N THR A 82 24.75 -7.24 -11.89
CA THR A 82 23.92 -7.40 -10.69
C THR A 82 24.49 -6.58 -9.55
N TYR A 83 23.64 -5.81 -8.87
CA TYR A 83 24.02 -5.09 -7.66
C TYR A 83 24.25 -6.03 -6.48
N SER A 84 25.31 -5.78 -5.72
CA SER A 84 25.64 -6.48 -4.48
C SER A 84 25.97 -5.49 -3.37
N LEU A 85 25.65 -5.83 -2.13
CA LEU A 85 26.07 -5.06 -0.95
C LEU A 85 27.34 -5.68 -0.37
N SER A 86 28.34 -4.85 -0.09
CA SER A 86 29.52 -5.23 0.68
C SER A 86 29.56 -4.36 1.93
N CYS A 87 29.40 -4.97 3.10
CA CYS A 87 29.29 -4.26 4.37
C CYS A 87 30.37 -4.67 5.35
N SER A 88 31.01 -3.66 5.94
CA SER A 88 31.71 -3.81 7.22
C SER A 88 30.71 -3.97 8.37
N ALA A 89 31.18 -4.36 9.55
CA ALA A 89 30.32 -4.47 10.73
C ALA A 89 29.61 -3.12 11.03
N PRO A 90 28.31 -3.15 11.39
CA PRO A 90 27.56 -1.94 11.72
C PRO A 90 28.17 -1.24 12.93
N GLY A 91 27.98 0.08 13.03
CA GLY A 91 28.33 0.81 14.25
C GLY A 91 27.49 0.35 15.44
N ALA A 92 28.00 0.55 16.65
CA ALA A 92 27.18 0.45 17.85
C ALA A 92 26.04 1.49 17.76
N GLY A 93 24.82 1.06 18.10
CA GLY A 93 23.68 1.98 18.22
C GLY A 93 23.91 2.98 19.33
N ASP A 94 23.34 4.18 19.16
CA ASP A 94 23.35 5.22 20.18
C ASP A 94 22.18 4.98 21.16
N PRO A 95 22.44 4.69 22.45
CA PRO A 95 21.40 4.43 23.43
C PRO A 95 20.55 5.67 23.75
N ASP A 96 21.02 6.88 23.42
CA ASP A 96 20.29 8.13 23.66
C ASP A 96 19.21 8.39 22.60
N ILE A 97 19.22 7.67 21.48
CA ILE A 97 18.19 7.77 20.44
C ILE A 97 16.93 7.01 20.90
N PRO A 98 15.76 7.69 21.00
CA PRO A 98 14.51 7.06 21.35
C PRO A 98 14.17 5.84 20.47
N SER A 99 13.63 4.79 21.08
CA SER A 99 13.29 3.53 20.39
C SER A 99 12.25 3.66 19.27
N ASN A 100 11.50 4.76 19.23
CA ASN A 100 10.53 5.09 18.19
C ASN A 100 11.15 5.92 17.05
N ILE A 101 12.46 6.06 16.97
CA ILE A 101 13.18 6.77 15.91
C ILE A 101 14.20 5.81 15.29
N SER A 102 14.36 5.85 13.96
CA SER A 102 15.36 5.01 13.28
C SER A 102 16.80 5.31 13.74
N GLN A 103 17.43 4.33 14.42
CA GLN A 103 18.86 4.38 14.75
C GLN A 103 19.73 4.21 13.50
N THR A 104 19.33 3.34 12.57
CA THR A 104 20.03 3.10 11.31
C THR A 104 20.22 4.37 10.50
N LEU A 105 19.16 5.18 10.33
CA LEU A 105 19.28 6.44 9.60
C LEU A 105 20.18 7.44 10.34
N SER A 106 20.04 7.55 11.67
CA SER A 106 20.90 8.43 12.46
C SER A 106 22.40 8.08 12.33
N LEU A 107 22.73 6.78 12.37
CA LEU A 107 24.10 6.29 12.16
C LEU A 107 24.60 6.54 10.74
N ALA A 108 23.73 6.36 9.74
CA ALA A 108 24.09 6.57 8.34
C ALA A 108 24.34 8.04 8.01
N LEU A 109 23.63 8.97 8.66
CA LEU A 109 23.82 10.41 8.46
C LEU A 109 24.98 10.98 9.29
N SER A 110 25.33 10.36 10.43
CA SER A 110 26.47 10.81 11.24
C SER A 110 27.81 10.32 10.70
N LYS A 111 27.83 9.15 10.06
CA LYS A 111 29.01 8.65 9.35
C LYS A 111 29.02 9.25 7.96
N ASN A 112 30.04 10.03 7.62
CA ASN A 112 30.33 10.44 6.24
C ASN A 112 30.77 9.23 5.40
N ALA A 113 29.88 8.26 5.21
CA ALA A 113 30.12 7.08 4.41
C ALA A 113 30.36 7.52 2.97
N THR A 114 31.47 7.06 2.38
CA THR A 114 31.81 7.38 1.01
C THR A 114 30.97 6.50 0.09
N CYS A 115 30.01 7.10 -0.60
CA CYS A 115 29.28 6.41 -1.65
C CYS A 115 30.19 6.22 -2.86
N ALA A 116 30.24 4.99 -3.37
CA ALA A 116 31.05 4.69 -4.55
C ALA A 116 30.53 5.51 -5.74
N ALA A 117 31.43 5.98 -6.60
CA ALA A 117 31.04 6.65 -7.83
C ALA A 117 30.17 5.72 -8.70
N VAL A 118 29.09 6.25 -9.25
CA VAL A 118 28.28 5.54 -10.25
C VAL A 118 29.18 5.31 -11.46
N SER A 119 29.53 4.05 -11.73
CA SER A 119 30.40 3.70 -12.84
C SER A 119 29.73 4.04 -14.17
N GLU A 120 30.44 4.62 -15.13
CA GLU A 120 29.94 4.92 -16.48
C GLU A 120 29.34 3.67 -17.17
N THR A 121 29.84 2.48 -16.83
CA THR A 121 29.29 1.18 -17.27
C THR A 121 27.85 0.89 -16.80
N GLN A 122 27.31 1.64 -15.83
CA GLN A 122 25.91 1.52 -15.37
C GLN A 122 24.95 2.46 -16.13
N LEU A 123 25.48 3.41 -16.90
CA LEU A 123 24.69 4.27 -17.78
C LEU A 123 24.37 3.49 -19.05
N VAL A 124 23.37 2.62 -18.98
CA VAL A 124 22.93 1.88 -20.16
C VAL A 124 22.11 2.82 -21.05
N PRO A 125 22.46 2.99 -22.35
CA PRO A 125 21.66 3.77 -23.28
C PRO A 125 20.23 3.22 -23.30
N PRO A 126 19.20 4.09 -23.29
CA PRO A 126 17.83 3.62 -23.31
C PRO A 126 17.60 2.79 -24.58
N THR A 127 17.22 1.52 -24.40
CA THR A 127 16.58 0.76 -25.49
C THR A 127 15.20 1.35 -25.73
N ALA A 128 14.62 1.11 -26.92
CA ALA A 128 13.28 1.60 -27.26
C ALA A 128 12.31 1.44 -26.07
N ALA A 129 11.61 2.54 -25.73
CA ALA A 129 10.79 2.64 -24.53
C ALA A 129 9.81 1.47 -24.42
N ALA A 130 9.53 1.02 -23.19
CA ALA A 130 8.45 0.08 -22.96
C ALA A 130 7.16 0.58 -23.64
N ASN A 131 6.63 -0.19 -24.60
CA ASN A 131 5.42 0.16 -25.36
C ASN A 131 4.13 0.04 -24.52
N THR A 132 4.24 -0.08 -23.20
CA THR A 132 3.12 -0.26 -22.27
C THR A 132 2.73 1.07 -21.64
N SER A 133 1.43 1.37 -21.61
CA SER A 133 0.88 2.50 -20.85
C SER A 133 0.96 2.19 -19.35
N CYS A 134 1.25 3.19 -18.53
CA CYS A 134 1.13 3.07 -17.08
C CYS A 134 -0.35 2.90 -16.65
N PRO A 135 -0.60 2.29 -15.47
CA PRO A 135 -1.92 2.22 -14.86
C PRO A 135 -2.63 3.58 -14.76
N ALA A 136 -3.96 3.56 -14.79
CA ALA A 136 -4.78 4.77 -14.85
C ALA A 136 -4.57 5.72 -13.66
N TYR A 137 -4.17 5.21 -12.49
CA TYR A 137 -3.94 6.05 -11.30
C TYR A 137 -2.74 7.00 -11.47
N PHE A 138 -1.83 6.75 -12.41
CA PHE A 138 -0.72 7.66 -12.71
C PHE A 138 -1.20 9.00 -13.25
N ARG A 139 -2.40 9.07 -13.85
CA ARG A 139 -2.98 10.33 -14.34
C ARG A 139 -3.15 11.35 -13.22
N PHE A 140 -3.31 10.90 -11.97
CA PHE A 140 -3.41 11.79 -10.83
C PHE A 140 -2.10 12.50 -10.45
N ILE A 141 -0.94 12.08 -10.97
CA ILE A 141 0.30 12.87 -10.85
C ILE A 141 0.07 14.28 -11.43
N HIS A 142 -0.69 14.38 -12.52
CA HIS A 142 -0.98 15.68 -13.15
C HIS A 142 -1.83 16.57 -12.25
N GLU A 143 -2.80 15.99 -11.55
CA GLU A 143 -3.71 16.66 -10.62
C GLU A 143 -2.97 17.10 -9.36
N ASP A 144 -2.19 16.18 -8.75
CA ASP A 144 -1.42 16.47 -7.53
C ASP A 144 -0.42 17.60 -7.78
N LEU A 145 0.18 17.67 -8.98
CA LEU A 145 1.13 18.73 -9.33
C LEU A 145 0.48 19.97 -9.97
N HIS A 146 -0.84 19.94 -10.21
CA HIS A 146 -1.55 21.05 -10.85
C HIS A 146 -1.39 22.40 -10.13
N PRO A 147 -1.49 22.50 -8.78
CA PRO A 147 -1.41 23.78 -8.08
C PRO A 147 -0.11 24.55 -8.39
N TRP A 148 1.03 23.87 -8.37
CA TRP A 148 2.32 24.50 -8.67
C TRP A 148 2.53 24.76 -10.15
N ARG A 149 1.95 23.94 -11.03
CA ARG A 149 1.94 24.22 -12.47
C ARG A 149 1.14 25.50 -12.77
N ALA A 150 -0.04 25.65 -12.16
CA ALA A 150 -0.88 26.82 -12.29
C ALA A 150 -0.23 28.09 -11.70
N ALA A 151 0.55 27.95 -10.63
CA ALA A 151 1.35 29.03 -10.05
C ALA A 151 2.58 29.44 -10.88
N GLY A 152 2.84 28.78 -12.02
CA GLY A 152 3.99 29.08 -12.89
C GLY A 152 5.29 28.35 -12.51
N GLY A 153 5.23 27.42 -11.55
CA GLY A 153 6.34 26.60 -11.08
C GLY A 153 6.61 26.74 -9.58
N ILE A 154 7.65 26.05 -9.12
CA ILE A 154 8.07 25.99 -7.72
C ILE A 154 9.27 26.90 -7.52
N THR A 155 9.14 27.90 -6.64
CA THR A 155 10.23 28.80 -6.25
C THR A 155 10.96 28.27 -5.00
N HIS A 156 12.14 28.83 -4.72
CA HIS A 156 12.89 28.50 -3.51
C HIS A 156 12.10 28.84 -2.25
N THR A 157 11.40 29.99 -2.24
CA THR A 157 10.54 30.43 -1.13
C THR A 157 9.41 29.44 -0.85
N MET A 158 8.78 28.89 -1.89
CA MET A 158 7.74 27.86 -1.74
C MET A 158 8.32 26.59 -1.11
N LEU A 159 9.47 26.13 -1.59
CA LEU A 159 10.16 24.96 -1.02
C LEU A 159 10.56 25.19 0.45
N ASP A 160 11.12 26.36 0.77
CA ASP A 160 11.52 26.72 2.13
C ASP A 160 10.32 26.79 3.08
N ARG A 161 9.13 27.18 2.58
CA ARG A 161 7.89 27.15 3.38
C ARG A 161 7.53 25.72 3.80
N ALA A 162 7.69 24.75 2.90
CA ALA A 162 7.40 23.33 3.17
C ALA A 162 8.28 22.73 4.28
N ARG A 163 9.44 23.35 4.56
CA ARG A 163 10.36 22.95 5.64
C ARG A 163 9.70 22.92 7.02
N THR A 164 8.66 23.73 7.23
CA THR A 164 8.00 23.94 8.54
C THR A 164 7.55 22.63 9.21
N THR A 165 7.07 21.67 8.41
CA THR A 165 6.59 20.37 8.93
C THR A 165 7.43 19.19 8.43
N ALA A 166 8.31 19.39 7.45
CA ALA A 166 9.10 18.34 6.84
C ALA A 166 9.99 17.59 7.85
N ASN A 167 10.08 16.27 7.69
CA ASN A 167 11.03 15.45 8.43
C ASN A 167 12.40 15.46 7.77
N PHE A 168 12.46 15.47 6.44
CA PHE A 168 13.71 15.57 5.70
C PHE A 168 13.55 16.35 4.41
N ARG A 169 14.66 16.96 3.98
CA ARG A 169 14.86 17.48 2.63
C ARG A 169 15.70 16.47 1.85
N LEU A 170 15.26 16.16 0.64
CA LEU A 170 16.00 15.34 -0.30
C LEU A 170 16.42 16.21 -1.49
N VAL A 171 17.71 16.17 -1.79
CA VAL A 171 18.25 16.75 -3.02
C VAL A 171 18.87 15.64 -3.85
N MET A 172 18.47 15.52 -5.11
CA MET A 172 19.11 14.65 -6.08
C MET A 172 19.94 15.48 -7.04
N LEU A 173 21.22 15.14 -7.17
CA LEU A 173 22.16 15.81 -8.08
C LEU A 173 22.99 14.77 -8.80
N HIS A 174 22.94 14.78 -10.13
CA HIS A 174 23.70 13.90 -11.00
C HIS A 174 23.54 12.41 -10.63
N GLY A 175 22.31 11.99 -10.35
CA GLY A 175 21.97 10.61 -9.97
C GLY A 175 22.38 10.21 -8.56
N ARG A 176 22.80 11.16 -7.71
CA ARG A 176 23.16 10.94 -6.30
C ARG A 176 22.16 11.61 -5.37
N ALA A 177 21.89 10.99 -4.23
CA ALA A 177 20.93 11.48 -3.25
C ALA A 177 21.61 12.09 -2.03
N TYR A 178 21.13 13.25 -1.60
CA TYR A 178 21.60 13.99 -0.44
C TYR A 178 20.43 14.24 0.50
N ILE A 179 20.59 13.89 1.78
CA ILE A 179 19.54 13.98 2.79
C ILE A 179 19.98 14.98 3.87
N GLU A 180 19.14 15.98 4.09
CA GLU A 180 19.17 16.79 5.30
C GLU A 180 18.01 16.34 6.19
N ARG A 181 18.32 15.83 7.39
CA ARG A 181 17.28 15.46 8.36
C ARG A 181 16.90 16.67 9.19
N ILE A 182 15.68 17.16 9.00
CA ILE A 182 15.14 18.35 9.66
C ILE A 182 14.55 17.97 11.02
N ALA A 183 13.79 16.87 11.06
CA ALA A 183 13.17 16.33 12.26
C ALA A 183 13.08 14.81 12.20
N PRO A 184 13.17 14.10 13.34
CA PRO A 184 13.02 12.65 13.35
C PRO A 184 11.61 12.23 12.92
N ALA A 185 11.51 11.20 12.07
CA ALA A 185 10.23 10.58 11.78
C ALA A 185 9.86 9.52 12.83
N PHE A 186 8.57 9.24 12.97
CA PHE A 186 8.10 8.10 13.72
C PHE A 186 8.61 6.81 13.06
N GLN A 187 9.27 5.95 13.83
CA GLN A 187 9.76 4.64 13.41
C GLN A 187 10.73 4.74 12.22
N THR A 188 10.78 3.70 11.38
CA THR A 188 11.62 3.58 10.19
C THR A 188 11.01 4.22 8.94
N ARG A 189 10.05 5.15 9.09
CA ARG A 189 9.35 5.76 7.95
C ARG A 189 10.28 6.55 7.04
N ASP A 190 11.08 7.43 7.62
CA ASP A 190 12.10 8.19 6.88
C ASP A 190 13.12 7.23 6.24
N LEU A 191 13.62 6.26 7.01
CA LEU A 191 14.59 5.26 6.54
C LEU A 191 14.11 4.49 5.30
N PHE A 192 12.93 3.89 5.34
CA PHE A 192 12.45 3.05 4.23
C PHE A 192 11.94 3.86 3.03
N THR A 193 11.48 5.09 3.24
CA THR A 193 11.19 6.02 2.14
C THR A 193 12.47 6.42 1.40
N ILE A 194 13.54 6.77 2.14
CA ILE A 194 14.86 7.06 1.55
C ILE A 194 15.41 5.81 0.85
N TRP A 195 15.33 4.64 1.49
CA TRP A 195 15.74 3.37 0.89
C TRP A 195 15.04 3.12 -0.45
N GLY A 196 13.73 3.37 -0.52
CA GLY A 196 12.95 3.23 -1.74
C GLY A 196 13.40 4.14 -2.86
N ILE A 197 13.72 5.39 -2.56
CA ILE A 197 14.28 6.36 -3.51
C ILE A 197 15.66 5.91 -3.99
N LEU A 198 16.50 5.36 -3.11
CA LEU A 198 17.79 4.80 -3.51
C LEU A 198 17.63 3.56 -4.41
N GLN A 199 16.60 2.75 -4.19
CA GLN A 199 16.26 1.65 -5.09
C GLN A 199 15.74 2.15 -6.45
N LEU A 200 15.00 3.26 -6.49
CA LEU A 200 14.61 3.92 -7.72
C LEU A 200 15.85 4.36 -8.53
N LEU A 201 16.84 4.97 -7.87
CA LEU A 201 18.09 5.39 -8.52
C LEU A 201 18.88 4.19 -9.07
N ARG A 202 18.89 3.05 -8.37
CA ARG A 202 19.46 1.79 -8.90
C ARG A 202 18.65 1.23 -10.07
N ARG A 203 17.33 1.36 -10.04
CA ARG A 203 16.47 0.86 -11.13
C ARG A 203 16.60 1.72 -12.39
N TYR A 204 16.77 3.03 -12.23
CA TYR A 204 16.88 3.99 -13.34
C TYR A 204 18.15 4.86 -13.22
N PRO A 205 19.36 4.28 -13.32
CA PRO A 205 20.61 5.01 -13.12
C PRO A 205 20.74 6.19 -14.07
N GLY A 206 20.99 7.38 -13.54
CA GLY A 206 21.20 8.61 -14.32
C GLY A 206 19.96 9.15 -15.06
N ARG A 207 18.76 8.57 -14.84
CA ARG A 207 17.53 8.95 -15.55
C ARG A 207 16.56 9.78 -14.70
N ILE A 208 16.78 9.85 -13.40
CA ILE A 208 16.02 10.74 -12.51
C ILE A 208 16.67 12.13 -12.58
N PRO A 209 15.90 13.19 -12.88
CA PRO A 209 16.45 14.54 -12.98
C PRO A 209 16.91 15.08 -11.63
N ASP A 210 17.78 16.09 -11.70
CA ASP A 210 18.15 16.87 -10.52
C ASP A 210 16.90 17.52 -9.92
N LEU A 211 16.70 17.38 -8.62
CA LEU A 211 15.56 17.96 -7.92
C LEU A 211 15.85 18.25 -6.45
N ASP A 212 14.95 19.02 -5.83
CA ASP A 212 14.99 19.42 -4.44
C ASP A 212 13.57 19.38 -3.87
N LEU A 213 13.34 18.55 -2.84
CA LEU A 213 12.00 18.35 -2.27
C LEU A 213 12.02 18.28 -0.74
N MET A 214 10.87 18.62 -0.16
CA MET A 214 10.57 18.46 1.27
C MET A 214 9.61 17.29 1.46
N PHE A 215 9.90 16.44 2.44
CA PHE A 215 9.09 15.26 2.72
C PHE A 215 8.66 15.23 4.20
N ASP A 216 7.36 15.06 4.42
CA ASP A 216 6.78 14.90 5.75
C ASP A 216 6.24 13.47 5.92
N CYS A 217 6.77 12.79 6.93
CA CYS A 217 6.52 11.38 7.22
C CYS A 217 5.37 11.15 8.23
N VAL A 218 4.70 12.20 8.69
CA VAL A 218 3.56 12.11 9.63
C VAL A 218 2.28 11.66 8.90
N ASP A 219 1.25 11.27 9.65
CA ASP A 219 0.02 10.67 9.13
C ASP A 219 -0.93 11.65 8.41
N TRP A 220 -1.07 12.91 8.85
CA TRP A 220 -2.10 13.80 8.30
C TRP A 220 -1.57 14.66 7.15
N PRO A 221 -2.31 14.86 6.04
CA PRO A 221 -2.02 15.93 5.10
C PRO A 221 -2.25 17.29 5.77
N VAL A 222 -1.53 18.33 5.34
CA VAL A 222 -1.44 19.61 6.06
C VAL A 222 -1.43 20.85 5.17
N VAL A 223 -1.33 20.71 3.85
CA VAL A 223 -1.27 21.87 2.95
C VAL A 223 -2.67 22.31 2.57
N HIS A 224 -3.29 23.13 3.41
CA HIS A 224 -4.63 23.67 3.20
C HIS A 224 -4.63 24.85 2.22
N PRO A 225 -5.32 24.78 1.06
CA PRO A 225 -5.23 25.78 -0.01
C PRO A 225 -5.74 27.16 0.40
N ASP A 226 -6.68 27.24 1.34
CA ASP A 226 -7.23 28.48 1.91
C ASP A 226 -6.21 29.28 2.71
N GLU A 227 -5.14 28.65 3.23
CA GLU A 227 -4.03 29.36 3.89
C GLU A 227 -3.09 30.07 2.87
N TYR A 228 -3.15 29.67 1.60
CA TYR A 228 -2.23 30.08 0.54
C TYR A 228 -2.94 30.83 -0.60
N GLN A 229 -3.83 31.76 -0.24
CA GLN A 229 -4.53 32.64 -1.17
C GLN A 229 -3.96 34.08 -1.14
N GLY A 230 -4.25 34.87 -2.18
CA GLY A 230 -3.82 36.27 -2.26
C GLY A 230 -2.30 36.40 -2.21
N GLU A 231 -1.78 37.25 -1.33
CA GLU A 231 -0.33 37.47 -1.15
C GLU A 231 0.41 36.18 -0.74
N ASN A 232 -0.26 35.30 0.02
CA ASN A 232 0.31 34.04 0.48
C ASN A 232 0.38 32.95 -0.60
N ALA A 233 -0.23 33.16 -1.78
CA ALA A 233 -0.12 32.21 -2.90
C ALA A 233 1.34 32.05 -3.37
N THR A 234 2.16 33.08 -3.16
CA THR A 234 3.60 33.09 -3.48
C THR A 234 4.43 32.13 -2.62
N VAL A 235 3.85 31.58 -1.54
CA VAL A 235 4.52 30.67 -0.60
C VAL A 235 3.82 29.31 -0.47
N LEU A 236 2.96 28.92 -1.42
CA LEU A 236 2.29 27.61 -1.40
C LEU A 236 3.31 26.44 -1.35
N PRO A 237 3.38 25.66 -0.25
CA PRO A 237 4.46 24.71 -0.03
C PRO A 237 4.30 23.39 -0.80
N PRO A 238 5.26 22.98 -1.66
CA PRO A 238 5.28 21.66 -2.31
C PRO A 238 5.77 20.58 -1.36
N LEU A 239 4.85 20.04 -0.56
CA LEU A 239 5.16 19.05 0.47
C LEU A 239 4.79 17.63 0.01
N PHE A 240 5.76 16.72 0.03
CA PHE A 240 5.51 15.29 -0.23
C PHE A 240 5.03 14.59 1.03
N ARG A 241 4.01 13.74 0.87
CA ARG A 241 3.41 12.92 1.93
C ARG A 241 2.93 11.58 1.39
N TYR A 242 2.45 10.73 2.28
CA TYR A 242 1.95 9.40 1.94
C TYR A 242 0.44 9.35 1.62
N CYS A 243 -0.30 10.42 1.92
CA CYS A 243 -1.71 10.58 1.54
C CYS A 243 -2.09 12.04 1.31
N GLY A 244 -3.24 12.24 0.71
CA GLY A 244 -3.97 13.52 0.65
C GLY A 244 -5.46 13.32 0.95
N ASP A 245 -6.20 14.42 0.99
CA ASP A 245 -7.67 14.42 1.00
C ASP A 245 -8.20 15.53 0.06
N ASN A 246 -9.50 15.79 0.09
CA ASN A 246 -10.12 16.81 -0.77
C ASN A 246 -9.91 18.25 -0.25
N GLU A 247 -9.32 18.41 0.93
CA GLU A 247 -9.12 19.70 1.63
C GLU A 247 -7.65 20.14 1.62
N THR A 248 -6.77 19.33 1.02
CA THR A 248 -5.32 19.50 1.09
C THR A 248 -4.66 19.31 -0.27
N LEU A 249 -3.47 19.87 -0.43
CA LEU A 249 -2.69 19.86 -1.68
C LEU A 249 -1.44 18.98 -1.62
N ASP A 250 -1.22 18.24 -0.54
CA ASP A 250 -0.02 17.41 -0.34
C ASP A 250 0.27 16.47 -1.52
N ILE A 251 1.53 16.40 -1.95
CA ILE A 251 1.97 15.59 -3.09
C ILE A 251 2.10 14.13 -2.63
N VAL A 252 1.23 13.26 -3.15
CA VAL A 252 1.13 11.88 -2.66
C VAL A 252 2.19 10.97 -3.25
N PHE A 253 2.97 10.33 -2.37
CA PHE A 253 4.07 9.43 -2.63
C PHE A 253 3.80 8.02 -2.06
N PRO A 254 4.34 6.94 -2.67
CA PRO A 254 4.23 5.60 -2.10
C PRO A 254 4.79 5.51 -0.67
N ASP A 255 4.03 4.88 0.24
CA ASP A 255 4.42 4.78 1.64
C ASP A 255 5.67 3.90 1.88
N TRP A 256 6.34 4.10 3.00
CA TRP A 256 7.56 3.35 3.37
C TRP A 256 7.34 1.82 3.40
N SER A 257 6.11 1.38 3.66
CA SER A 257 5.81 -0.04 3.85
C SER A 257 5.84 -0.85 2.55
N PHE A 258 6.01 -0.22 1.38
CA PHE A 258 6.35 -0.93 0.15
C PHE A 258 7.72 -1.63 0.23
N TRP A 259 8.67 -1.05 0.97
CA TRP A 259 10.01 -1.64 1.21
C TRP A 259 10.13 -2.34 2.56
N GLY A 260 9.11 -2.22 3.41
CA GLY A 260 8.98 -2.95 4.66
C GLY A 260 8.59 -2.06 5.84
N TRP A 261 8.06 -2.69 6.87
CA TRP A 261 7.78 -2.04 8.15
C TRP A 261 8.35 -2.92 9.27
N ALA A 262 9.60 -2.63 9.63
CA ALA A 262 10.39 -3.48 10.51
C ALA A 262 9.74 -3.65 11.87
N GLU A 263 9.21 -2.60 12.48
CA GLU A 263 8.69 -2.56 13.84
C GLU A 263 7.51 -3.51 14.07
N ILE A 264 6.71 -3.78 13.04
CA ILE A 264 5.54 -4.66 13.10
C ILE A 264 5.63 -5.87 12.18
N ASN A 265 6.83 -6.18 11.68
CA ASN A 265 7.13 -7.35 10.85
C ASN A 265 6.35 -7.43 9.54
N ILE A 266 6.02 -6.29 8.92
CA ILE A 266 5.41 -6.31 7.58
C ILE A 266 6.55 -6.37 6.57
N LYS A 267 6.60 -7.47 5.82
CA LYS A 267 7.60 -7.72 4.78
C LYS A 267 7.49 -6.69 3.66
N PRO A 268 8.57 -6.49 2.87
CA PRO A 268 8.50 -5.78 1.61
C PRO A 268 7.38 -6.31 0.70
N TRP A 269 6.83 -5.43 -0.12
CA TRP A 269 5.59 -5.67 -0.82
C TRP A 269 5.65 -6.82 -1.84
N ASP A 270 6.77 -7.01 -2.52
CA ASP A 270 6.98 -8.11 -3.46
C ASP A 270 6.98 -9.49 -2.77
N ALA A 271 7.61 -9.59 -1.60
CA ALA A 271 7.61 -10.79 -0.78
C ALA A 271 6.24 -11.04 -0.14
N LEU A 272 5.60 -9.98 0.37
CA LEU A 272 4.29 -10.08 1.00
C LEU A 272 3.18 -10.46 0.02
N GLN A 273 3.21 -9.96 -1.22
CA GLN A 273 2.27 -10.37 -2.27
C GLN A 273 2.31 -11.89 -2.51
N LYS A 274 3.50 -12.48 -2.59
CA LYS A 274 3.67 -13.94 -2.75
C LYS A 274 3.05 -14.71 -1.57
N ASP A 275 3.24 -14.20 -0.35
CA ASP A 275 2.65 -14.80 0.85
C ASP A 275 1.12 -14.68 0.83
N LEU A 276 0.57 -13.52 0.45
CA LEU A 276 -0.88 -13.28 0.33
C LEU A 276 -1.50 -14.17 -0.73
N ASP A 277 -0.87 -14.33 -1.89
CA ASP A 277 -1.30 -15.24 -2.96
C ASP A 277 -1.31 -16.70 -2.49
N ALA A 278 -0.28 -17.11 -1.76
CA ALA A 278 -0.26 -18.42 -1.13
C ALA A 278 -1.36 -18.56 -0.07
N GLY A 279 -1.61 -17.50 0.72
CA GLY A 279 -2.69 -17.42 1.70
C GLY A 279 -4.07 -17.59 1.06
N ASN A 280 -4.32 -16.91 -0.05
CA ASN A 280 -5.59 -16.96 -0.79
C ASN A 280 -5.93 -18.37 -1.28
N ARG A 281 -4.92 -19.15 -1.67
CA ARG A 281 -5.06 -20.52 -2.16
C ARG A 281 -5.30 -21.56 -1.05
N LYS A 282 -5.14 -21.21 0.23
CA LYS A 282 -5.32 -22.16 1.35
C LYS A 282 -6.76 -22.61 1.54
N VAL A 283 -7.72 -21.72 1.32
CA VAL A 283 -9.15 -21.99 1.50
C VAL A 283 -9.88 -21.44 0.28
N ARG A 284 -10.63 -22.29 -0.43
CA ARG A 284 -11.46 -21.85 -1.55
C ARG A 284 -12.43 -20.78 -1.05
N TRP A 285 -12.64 -19.72 -1.84
CA TRP A 285 -13.45 -18.59 -1.41
C TRP A 285 -14.84 -18.98 -0.87
N ILE A 286 -15.48 -19.99 -1.48
CA ILE A 286 -16.79 -20.48 -1.07
C ILE A 286 -16.80 -21.13 0.33
N ASP A 287 -15.67 -21.69 0.76
CA ASP A 287 -15.50 -22.36 2.05
C ASP A 287 -14.96 -21.43 3.15
N ARG A 288 -14.68 -20.16 2.82
CA ARG A 288 -14.25 -19.16 3.79
C ARG A 288 -15.38 -18.81 4.75
N GLU A 289 -14.98 -18.35 5.95
CA GLU A 289 -15.91 -17.91 6.99
C GLU A 289 -16.84 -16.81 6.45
N PRO A 290 -18.17 -16.94 6.65
CA PRO A 290 -19.17 -16.08 6.03
C PRO A 290 -19.36 -14.73 6.73
N TYR A 291 -18.36 -14.26 7.48
CA TYR A 291 -18.41 -13.05 8.31
C TYR A 291 -17.45 -11.98 7.81
N ALA A 292 -17.73 -10.73 8.15
CA ALA A 292 -16.78 -9.64 8.00
C ALA A 292 -15.68 -9.73 9.06
N TYR A 293 -14.44 -9.56 8.63
CA TYR A 293 -13.28 -9.65 9.51
C TYR A 293 -12.49 -8.36 9.54
N TRP A 294 -12.14 -7.91 10.74
CA TRP A 294 -11.17 -6.86 10.97
C TRP A 294 -10.23 -7.23 12.10
N LYS A 295 -8.95 -6.90 11.95
CA LYS A 295 -7.97 -6.94 13.03
C LYS A 295 -7.06 -5.73 12.95
N GLY A 296 -7.00 -4.94 14.02
CA GLY A 296 -6.22 -3.70 14.04
C GLY A 296 -6.19 -3.04 15.40
N ASN A 297 -5.36 -2.00 15.54
CA ASN A 297 -5.28 -1.22 16.77
C ASN A 297 -6.44 -0.20 16.78
N PRO A 298 -7.40 -0.30 17.71
CA PRO A 298 -8.50 0.66 17.81
C PRO A 298 -8.09 1.99 18.44
N GLU A 299 -7.00 2.03 19.21
CA GLU A 299 -6.62 3.21 20.01
C GLU A 299 -6.05 4.38 19.17
N VAL A 300 -5.86 4.18 17.87
CA VAL A 300 -5.30 5.21 16.97
C VAL A 300 -6.35 6.15 16.39
N ALA A 301 -7.65 5.82 16.50
CA ALA A 301 -8.74 6.62 15.94
C ALA A 301 -10.11 6.31 16.55
N ALA A 302 -10.93 7.34 16.78
CA ALA A 302 -12.29 7.20 17.28
C ALA A 302 -13.16 6.29 16.40
N ILE A 303 -13.07 6.42 15.07
CA ILE A 303 -13.83 5.59 14.12
C ILE A 303 -13.54 4.08 14.28
N ARG A 304 -12.33 3.70 14.74
CA ARG A 304 -11.99 2.30 15.03
C ARG A 304 -12.52 1.84 16.38
N GLN A 305 -12.54 2.72 17.38
CA GLN A 305 -13.19 2.43 18.66
C GLN A 305 -14.69 2.20 18.46
N GLU A 306 -15.32 2.93 17.53
CA GLU A 306 -16.71 2.69 17.12
C GLU A 306 -16.88 1.36 16.38
N LEU A 307 -15.98 1.02 15.44
CA LEU A 307 -16.02 -0.28 14.73
C LEU A 307 -15.98 -1.47 15.69
N VAL A 308 -15.25 -1.37 16.82
CA VAL A 308 -15.22 -2.43 17.85
C VAL A 308 -16.62 -2.71 18.41
N LYS A 309 -17.52 -1.74 18.46
CA LYS A 309 -18.91 -1.92 18.91
C LYS A 309 -19.74 -2.76 17.91
N CYS A 310 -19.29 -2.90 16.67
CA CYS A 310 -19.91 -3.78 15.69
C CYS A 310 -19.51 -5.25 15.86
N ASN A 311 -18.69 -5.61 16.85
CA ASN A 311 -18.38 -7.02 17.10
C ASN A 311 -19.62 -7.76 17.64
N VAL A 312 -19.67 -9.08 17.44
CA VAL A 312 -20.73 -9.92 17.99
C VAL A 312 -20.81 -9.81 19.52
N SER A 313 -22.04 -9.70 20.04
CA SER A 313 -22.37 -9.75 21.48
C SER A 313 -23.49 -10.77 21.74
N SER A 314 -23.86 -10.97 23.00
CA SER A 314 -25.01 -11.81 23.37
C SER A 314 -26.35 -11.26 22.88
N GLU A 315 -26.42 -9.95 22.64
CA GLU A 315 -27.65 -9.24 22.28
C GLU A 315 -27.73 -8.91 20.78
N GLN A 316 -26.59 -8.86 20.09
CA GLN A 316 -26.52 -8.32 18.74
C GLN A 316 -25.49 -9.06 17.87
N GLU A 317 -25.94 -9.53 16.70
CA GLU A 317 -25.09 -10.15 15.66
C GLU A 317 -25.05 -9.26 14.40
N TRP A 318 -23.91 -8.61 14.21
CA TRP A 318 -23.64 -7.74 13.06
C TRP A 318 -23.01 -8.46 11.87
N ASN A 319 -22.82 -9.78 11.96
CA ASN A 319 -22.01 -10.60 11.06
C ASN A 319 -20.55 -10.14 10.95
N ALA A 320 -20.02 -9.52 12.00
CA ALA A 320 -18.65 -9.01 12.03
C ALA A 320 -17.83 -9.65 13.17
N ARG A 321 -16.55 -9.86 12.90
CA ARG A 321 -15.55 -10.43 13.80
C ARG A 321 -14.40 -9.44 13.89
N ILE A 322 -14.41 -8.64 14.96
CA ILE A 322 -13.52 -7.49 15.15
C ILE A 322 -12.52 -7.82 16.26
N TYR A 323 -11.23 -7.85 15.93
CA TYR A 323 -10.16 -8.25 16.84
C TYR A 323 -9.20 -7.09 17.13
N LYS A 324 -8.97 -6.81 18.41
CA LYS A 324 -7.99 -5.80 18.83
C LYS A 324 -6.57 -6.30 18.59
N GLN A 325 -5.75 -5.48 17.96
CA GLN A 325 -4.33 -5.73 17.72
C GLN A 325 -3.48 -4.97 18.73
N ASP A 326 -2.79 -5.70 19.60
CA ASP A 326 -1.79 -5.15 20.54
C ASP A 326 -0.38 -5.44 20.01
N TRP A 327 0.29 -4.41 19.51
CA TRP A 327 1.63 -4.54 18.92
C TRP A 327 2.72 -4.83 19.95
N VAL A 328 2.55 -4.39 21.20
CA VAL A 328 3.51 -4.68 22.29
C VAL A 328 3.46 -6.17 22.61
N LYS A 329 2.26 -6.75 22.69
CA LYS A 329 2.08 -8.19 22.90
C LYS A 329 2.58 -9.03 21.72
N GLU A 330 2.31 -8.62 20.49
CA GLU A 330 2.79 -9.35 19.32
C GLU A 330 4.30 -9.31 19.17
N SER A 331 4.94 -8.18 19.45
CA SER A 331 6.40 -8.06 19.43
C SER A 331 7.06 -9.10 20.34
N LYS A 332 6.53 -9.27 21.56
CA LYS A 332 6.98 -10.29 22.52
C LYS A 332 6.65 -11.73 22.08
N ALA A 333 5.59 -11.93 21.30
CA ALA A 333 5.14 -13.23 20.82
C ALA A 333 5.69 -13.63 19.44
N GLY A 334 6.53 -12.78 18.82
CA GLY A 334 7.10 -13.00 17.50
C GLY A 334 6.08 -12.86 16.36
N TYR A 335 5.06 -12.02 16.51
CA TYR A 335 4.07 -11.65 15.47
C TYR A 335 3.24 -12.82 14.91
N LYS A 336 3.21 -13.97 15.59
CA LYS A 336 2.55 -15.19 15.10
C LYS A 336 1.07 -15.03 14.78
N LYS A 337 0.38 -14.07 15.42
CA LYS A 337 -1.04 -13.81 15.20
C LYS A 337 -1.30 -12.59 14.31
N SER A 338 -0.26 -11.90 13.84
CA SER A 338 -0.37 -10.71 12.98
C SER A 338 0.07 -10.94 11.55
N ASP A 339 0.41 -12.19 11.21
CA ASP A 339 0.66 -12.59 9.82
C ASP A 339 -0.56 -12.28 8.93
N LEU A 340 -0.35 -11.43 7.92
CA LEU A 340 -1.42 -10.94 7.05
C LEU A 340 -1.95 -12.03 6.12
N ALA A 341 -1.08 -12.89 5.58
CA ALA A 341 -1.47 -13.98 4.68
C ALA A 341 -2.35 -15.04 5.36
N ARG A 342 -2.19 -15.24 6.66
CA ARG A 342 -3.06 -16.11 7.48
C ARG A 342 -4.43 -15.52 7.78
N GLN A 343 -4.67 -14.25 7.45
CA GLN A 343 -5.95 -13.56 7.68
C GLN A 343 -6.88 -13.57 6.47
N CYS A 344 -6.47 -14.12 5.32
CA CYS A 344 -7.31 -14.25 4.12
C CYS A 344 -8.29 -15.45 4.19
N THR A 345 -8.94 -15.63 5.33
CA THR A 345 -9.80 -16.80 5.65
C THR A 345 -11.30 -16.48 5.67
N HIS A 346 -11.67 -15.21 5.54
CA HIS A 346 -13.06 -14.73 5.60
C HIS A 346 -13.52 -14.26 4.23
N ARG A 347 -14.81 -14.39 3.92
CA ARG A 347 -15.38 -13.89 2.65
C ARG A 347 -15.32 -12.37 2.53
N TYR A 348 -15.39 -11.67 3.67
CA TYR A 348 -15.42 -10.21 3.73
C TYR A 348 -14.32 -9.67 4.65
N LYS A 349 -13.64 -8.61 4.22
CA LYS A 349 -12.55 -7.97 4.96
C LYS A 349 -12.87 -6.49 5.10
N ILE A 350 -12.79 -5.94 6.31
CA ILE A 350 -13.11 -4.53 6.54
C ILE A 350 -11.84 -3.70 6.40
N TYR A 351 -11.91 -2.62 5.63
CA TYR A 351 -10.95 -1.53 5.66
C TYR A 351 -11.56 -0.34 6.39
N ILE A 352 -10.76 0.24 7.29
CA ILE A 352 -11.08 1.48 8.00
C ILE A 352 -9.78 2.27 8.22
N GLU A 353 -9.91 3.58 8.12
CA GLU A 353 -8.83 4.54 8.37
C GLU A 353 -8.35 4.48 9.82
N GLY A 354 -7.12 4.94 10.03
CA GLY A 354 -6.49 5.08 11.34
C GLY A 354 -6.47 6.54 11.72
N SER A 355 -5.31 7.01 12.18
CA SER A 355 -5.07 8.44 12.38
C SER A 355 -5.32 9.23 11.09
N ALA A 356 -4.87 8.70 9.95
CA ALA A 356 -5.26 9.13 8.61
C ALA A 356 -5.49 7.92 7.68
N TRP A 357 -4.94 7.92 6.46
CA TRP A 357 -4.95 6.72 5.62
C TRP A 357 -4.30 5.53 6.34
N SER A 358 -4.74 4.32 6.00
CA SER A 358 -4.23 3.10 6.62
C SER A 358 -3.50 2.25 5.60
N VAL A 359 -2.21 1.96 5.85
CA VAL A 359 -1.39 1.11 4.96
C VAL A 359 -1.99 -0.26 4.70
N SER A 360 -2.92 -0.71 5.54
CA SER A 360 -3.60 -2.00 5.43
C SER A 360 -4.49 -2.13 4.20
N LYS A 361 -4.86 -1.02 3.53
CA LYS A 361 -5.75 -1.03 2.34
C LYS A 361 -5.29 -2.03 1.29
N LYS A 362 -4.02 -1.94 0.87
CA LYS A 362 -3.43 -2.84 -0.14
C LYS A 362 -3.40 -4.30 0.31
N TYR A 363 -3.11 -4.57 1.58
CA TYR A 363 -3.07 -5.93 2.14
C TYR A 363 -4.46 -6.57 2.21
N ILE A 364 -5.47 -5.78 2.57
CA ILE A 364 -6.87 -6.23 2.70
C ILE A 364 -7.45 -6.53 1.31
N LEU A 365 -7.24 -5.62 0.35
CA LEU A 365 -7.69 -5.81 -1.03
C LEU A 365 -7.05 -7.02 -1.70
N ALA A 366 -5.79 -7.35 -1.35
CA ALA A 366 -5.08 -8.51 -1.88
C ALA A 366 -5.63 -9.88 -1.43
N CYS A 367 -6.56 -9.97 -0.47
CA CYS A 367 -7.01 -11.24 0.10
C CYS A 367 -8.08 -12.01 -0.73
N ASP A 368 -8.44 -11.61 -1.95
CA ASP A 368 -9.62 -12.13 -2.72
C ASP A 368 -10.98 -12.04 -1.99
N SER A 369 -11.00 -11.49 -0.77
CA SER A 369 -12.22 -11.23 0.00
C SER A 369 -12.90 -10.00 -0.57
N MET A 370 -14.23 -9.97 -0.56
CA MET A 370 -14.95 -8.72 -0.85
C MET A 370 -14.61 -7.71 0.24
N THR A 371 -13.84 -6.69 -0.13
CA THR A 371 -13.38 -5.69 0.83
C THR A 371 -14.51 -4.71 1.11
N LEU A 372 -14.88 -4.58 2.37
CA LEU A 372 -15.85 -3.61 2.87
C LEU A 372 -15.08 -2.35 3.27
N VAL A 373 -15.16 -1.30 2.46
CA VAL A 373 -14.43 -0.05 2.69
C VAL A 373 -15.36 0.93 3.39
N ILE A 374 -15.10 1.20 4.66
CA ILE A 374 -15.75 2.32 5.36
C ILE A 374 -15.29 3.60 4.67
N ASN A 375 -16.25 4.42 4.23
CA ASN A 375 -16.02 5.59 3.36
C ASN A 375 -14.78 6.38 3.79
N PRO A 376 -13.71 6.37 2.99
CA PRO A 376 -12.43 6.96 3.39
C PRO A 376 -12.47 8.48 3.22
N LYS A 377 -11.86 9.22 4.15
CA LYS A 377 -11.54 10.65 3.96
C LYS A 377 -10.28 10.81 3.11
N TYR A 378 -9.30 9.92 3.30
CA TYR A 378 -7.97 10.05 2.72
C TYR A 378 -7.75 9.11 1.53
N TYR A 379 -6.96 9.58 0.56
CA TYR A 379 -6.46 8.78 -0.53
C TYR A 379 -4.94 8.62 -0.48
N ASP A 380 -4.49 7.44 -0.89
CA ASP A 380 -3.10 7.16 -1.26
C ASP A 380 -2.95 7.26 -2.79
N PHE A 381 -1.73 7.07 -3.30
CA PHE A 381 -1.41 7.34 -4.70
C PHE A 381 -2.19 6.48 -5.72
N PHE A 382 -2.72 5.31 -5.31
CA PHE A 382 -3.43 4.40 -6.21
C PHE A 382 -4.95 4.35 -5.96
N SER A 383 -5.42 4.65 -4.75
CA SER A 383 -6.81 4.34 -4.38
C SER A 383 -7.87 5.20 -5.07
N ARG A 384 -7.50 6.34 -5.67
CA ARG A 384 -8.44 7.21 -6.37
C ARG A 384 -9.07 6.57 -7.62
N VAL A 385 -8.50 5.52 -8.20
CA VAL A 385 -9.16 4.78 -9.31
C VAL A 385 -10.01 3.59 -8.85
N LEU A 386 -10.00 3.25 -7.56
CA LEU A 386 -10.82 2.14 -7.06
C LEU A 386 -12.31 2.50 -7.16
N MET A 387 -13.12 1.55 -7.60
CA MET A 387 -14.52 1.73 -7.95
C MET A 387 -15.40 0.96 -6.96
N PRO A 388 -16.33 1.64 -6.26
CA PRO A 388 -17.35 0.97 -5.46
C PRO A 388 -18.13 -0.03 -6.30
N THR A 389 -18.50 -1.17 -5.72
CA THR A 389 -19.20 -2.31 -6.35
C THR A 389 -18.46 -3.03 -7.48
N GLN A 390 -17.26 -2.57 -7.85
CA GLN A 390 -16.35 -3.26 -8.76
C GLN A 390 -15.13 -3.79 -8.02
N HIS A 391 -14.37 -2.92 -7.34
CA HIS A 391 -13.15 -3.30 -6.62
C HIS A 391 -13.39 -3.53 -5.12
N TYR A 392 -14.44 -2.93 -4.56
CA TYR A 392 -14.79 -3.04 -3.14
C TYR A 392 -16.28 -2.76 -2.91
N TRP A 393 -16.79 -3.07 -1.73
CA TRP A 393 -18.14 -2.69 -1.28
C TRP A 393 -18.08 -1.47 -0.37
N PRO A 394 -18.76 -0.34 -0.69
CA PRO A 394 -18.76 0.84 0.16
C PRO A 394 -19.57 0.60 1.44
N VAL A 395 -19.07 1.10 2.57
CA VAL A 395 -19.75 1.04 3.87
C VAL A 395 -19.88 2.46 4.42
N ARG A 396 -21.10 2.80 4.84
CA ARG A 396 -21.40 4.09 5.45
C ARG A 396 -20.75 4.23 6.81
N ASP A 397 -20.09 5.35 7.07
CA ASP A 397 -19.47 5.59 8.38
C ASP A 397 -20.54 5.90 9.46
N ASP A 398 -21.54 6.71 9.14
CA ASP A 398 -22.62 7.13 10.04
C ASP A 398 -23.54 5.98 10.52
N SER A 399 -23.60 4.87 9.78
CA SER A 399 -24.36 3.66 10.16
C SER A 399 -23.55 2.37 9.97
N LYS A 400 -22.25 2.43 10.28
CA LYS A 400 -21.26 1.37 9.97
C LYS A 400 -21.68 -0.05 10.34
N CYS A 401 -22.23 -0.30 11.53
CA CYS A 401 -22.58 -1.68 11.93
C CYS A 401 -23.74 -2.25 11.09
N ASN A 402 -24.78 -1.44 10.81
CA ASN A 402 -25.89 -1.84 9.95
C ASN A 402 -25.44 -2.05 8.51
N SER A 403 -24.64 -1.12 7.98
CA SER A 403 -24.12 -1.19 6.61
C SER A 403 -23.19 -2.40 6.41
N ILE A 404 -22.33 -2.72 7.40
CA ILE A 404 -21.53 -3.97 7.41
C ILE A 404 -22.45 -5.19 7.40
N LYS A 405 -23.44 -5.23 8.30
CA LYS A 405 -24.37 -6.36 8.38
C LYS A 405 -25.09 -6.58 7.05
N TYR A 406 -25.62 -5.51 6.46
CA TYR A 406 -26.26 -5.55 5.16
C TYR A 406 -25.34 -6.09 4.07
N ALA A 407 -24.12 -5.58 3.98
CA ALA A 407 -23.13 -6.03 2.99
C ALA A 407 -22.82 -7.52 3.11
N VAL A 408 -22.74 -8.04 4.34
CA VAL A 408 -22.48 -9.46 4.60
C VAL A 408 -23.70 -10.32 4.27
N ASP A 409 -24.90 -9.91 4.65
CA ASP A 409 -26.15 -10.62 4.32
C ASP A 409 -26.39 -10.65 2.80
N TRP A 410 -26.18 -9.52 2.13
CA TRP A 410 -26.21 -9.43 0.67
C TRP A 410 -25.15 -10.32 0.02
N GLY A 411 -23.91 -10.27 0.50
CA GLY A 411 -22.82 -11.07 -0.06
C GLY A 411 -23.05 -12.57 0.09
N ASN A 412 -23.63 -13.00 1.21
CA ASN A 412 -23.89 -14.41 1.49
C ASN A 412 -25.07 -14.95 0.66
N SER A 413 -26.03 -14.09 0.30
CA SER A 413 -27.09 -14.42 -0.67
C SER A 413 -26.63 -14.30 -2.13
N HIS A 414 -25.60 -13.49 -2.41
CA HIS A 414 -25.08 -13.22 -3.76
C HIS A 414 -23.61 -13.65 -3.94
N LYS A 415 -23.28 -14.85 -3.46
CA LYS A 415 -21.90 -15.37 -3.36
C LYS A 415 -21.05 -15.15 -4.62
N LYS A 416 -21.58 -15.44 -5.81
CA LYS A 416 -20.85 -15.23 -7.09
C LYS A 416 -20.51 -13.76 -7.35
N LYS A 417 -21.43 -12.83 -7.05
CA LYS A 417 -21.19 -11.39 -7.21
C LYS A 417 -20.19 -10.89 -6.19
N ALA A 418 -20.33 -11.28 -4.91
CA ALA A 418 -19.39 -10.91 -3.85
C ALA A 418 -17.97 -11.41 -4.15
N GLN A 419 -17.82 -12.66 -4.58
CA GLN A 419 -16.53 -13.21 -4.99
C GLN A 419 -15.93 -12.43 -6.16
N LYS A 420 -16.74 -12.04 -7.16
CA LYS A 420 -16.27 -11.23 -8.28
C LYS A 420 -15.71 -9.89 -7.81
N ILE A 421 -16.42 -9.17 -6.93
CA ILE A 421 -15.95 -7.88 -6.39
C ILE A 421 -14.60 -8.05 -5.67
N GLY A 422 -14.49 -9.06 -4.79
CA GLY A 422 -13.24 -9.36 -4.10
C GLY A 422 -12.09 -9.68 -5.05
N LYS A 423 -12.37 -10.45 -6.11
CA LYS A 423 -11.38 -10.84 -7.12
C LYS A 423 -10.94 -9.67 -8.02
N GLU A 424 -11.83 -8.77 -8.40
CA GLU A 424 -11.43 -7.58 -9.16
C GLU A 424 -10.58 -6.62 -8.31
N GLY A 425 -10.91 -6.46 -7.02
CA GLY A 425 -10.08 -5.70 -6.08
C GLY A 425 -8.67 -6.28 -5.91
N SER A 426 -8.56 -7.59 -5.68
CA SER A 426 -7.26 -8.26 -5.55
C SER A 426 -6.48 -8.28 -6.85
N LYS A 427 -7.15 -8.47 -7.99
CA LYS A 427 -6.53 -8.41 -9.32
C LYS A 427 -5.89 -7.05 -9.57
N PHE A 428 -6.57 -5.95 -9.26
CA PHE A 428 -5.98 -4.61 -9.36
C PHE A 428 -4.69 -4.52 -8.53
N ILE A 429 -4.72 -4.97 -7.27
CA ILE A 429 -3.55 -4.92 -6.39
C ILE A 429 -2.40 -5.80 -6.89
N GLN A 430 -2.68 -7.00 -7.39
CA GLN A 430 -1.65 -7.93 -7.87
C GLN A 430 -1.05 -7.49 -9.21
N GLN A 431 -1.84 -6.87 -10.09
CA GLN A 431 -1.43 -6.57 -11.46
C GLN A 431 -0.98 -5.12 -11.64
N GLU A 432 -1.70 -4.16 -11.05
CA GLU A 432 -1.45 -2.73 -11.25
C GLU A 432 -0.63 -2.10 -10.12
N LEU A 433 -0.53 -2.74 -8.95
CA LEU A 433 0.26 -2.24 -7.81
C LEU A 433 1.54 -3.07 -7.59
N SER A 434 2.17 -3.58 -8.66
CA SER A 434 3.45 -4.29 -8.58
C SER A 434 4.60 -3.33 -8.18
N MET A 435 5.72 -3.86 -7.66
CA MET A 435 6.90 -3.00 -7.37
C MET A 435 7.47 -2.34 -8.63
N GLU A 436 7.27 -2.92 -9.81
CA GLU A 436 7.59 -2.27 -11.08
C GLU A 436 6.79 -0.98 -11.27
N TYR A 437 5.46 -1.02 -11.12
CA TYR A 437 4.62 0.17 -11.23
C TYR A 437 4.79 1.13 -10.05
N VAL A 438 5.19 0.67 -8.86
CA VAL A 438 5.55 1.57 -7.76
C VAL A 438 6.77 2.41 -8.14
N TYR A 439 7.83 1.80 -8.66
CA TYR A 439 9.00 2.54 -9.12
C TYR A 439 8.71 3.43 -10.32
N ASP A 440 7.88 2.99 -11.27
CA ASP A 440 7.49 3.82 -12.42
C ASP A 440 6.67 5.03 -11.99
N TYR A 441 5.79 4.87 -10.99
CA TYR A 441 5.04 5.98 -10.42
C TYR A 441 5.97 7.00 -9.78
N MET A 442 6.93 6.54 -8.97
CA MET A 442 7.95 7.41 -8.37
C MET A 442 8.79 8.11 -9.44
N PHE A 443 9.20 7.39 -10.50
CA PHE A 443 9.94 7.97 -11.62
C PHE A 443 9.17 9.14 -12.23
N HIS A 444 7.91 8.92 -12.61
CA HIS A 444 7.10 9.93 -13.28
C HIS A 444 6.77 11.09 -12.36
N LEU A 445 6.40 10.83 -11.11
CA LEU A 445 6.09 11.87 -10.14
C LEU A 445 7.30 12.81 -9.92
N LEU A 446 8.48 12.24 -9.68
CA LEU A 446 9.70 13.02 -9.45
C LEU A 446 10.17 13.74 -10.72
N THR A 447 9.97 13.13 -11.90
CA THR A 447 10.31 13.75 -13.18
C THR A 447 9.39 14.93 -13.50
N GLU A 448 8.07 14.79 -13.33
CA GLU A 448 7.11 15.87 -13.53
C GLU A 448 7.28 16.98 -12.48
N TYR A 449 7.59 16.62 -11.23
CA TYR A 449 7.90 17.58 -10.17
C TYR A 449 9.14 18.42 -10.51
N ALA A 450 10.23 17.78 -10.95
CA ALA A 450 11.48 18.47 -11.27
C ALA A 450 11.31 19.52 -12.38
N LYS A 451 10.42 19.27 -13.36
CA LYS A 451 10.09 20.25 -14.41
C LYS A 451 9.46 21.53 -13.86
N LEU A 452 8.86 21.49 -12.68
CA LEU A 452 8.23 22.66 -12.07
C LEU A 452 9.23 23.56 -11.35
N LEU A 453 10.40 23.04 -10.95
CA LEU A 453 11.42 23.84 -10.26
C LEU A 453 11.87 25.03 -11.12
N ARG A 454 11.82 26.23 -10.53
CA ARG A 454 12.22 27.51 -11.16
C ARG A 454 13.63 27.95 -10.73
N PHE A 455 14.37 27.04 -10.10
CA PHE A 455 15.73 27.23 -9.63
C PHE A 455 16.52 25.95 -9.91
N LYS A 456 17.85 26.07 -9.95
CA LYS A 456 18.73 24.91 -10.05
C LYS A 456 18.95 24.33 -8.65
N PRO A 457 18.64 23.05 -8.39
CA PRO A 457 18.96 22.39 -7.12
C PRO A 457 20.44 22.52 -6.78
N THR A 458 20.74 22.76 -5.51
CA THR A 458 22.11 22.78 -4.98
C THR A 458 22.16 22.00 -3.69
N LYS A 459 23.33 21.43 -3.36
CA LYS A 459 23.48 20.64 -2.14
C LYS A 459 23.47 21.56 -0.91
N PRO A 460 22.52 21.41 0.03
CA PRO A 460 22.55 22.14 1.29
C PRO A 460 23.79 21.79 2.13
N PRO A 461 24.34 22.73 2.93
CA PRO A 461 25.50 22.46 3.78
C PRO A 461 25.31 21.26 4.72
N GLU A 462 24.12 21.11 5.27
CA GLU A 462 23.72 20.10 6.25
C GLU A 462 23.36 18.75 5.61
N ALA A 463 23.22 18.70 4.27
CA ALA A 463 22.83 17.48 3.58
C ALA A 463 24.00 16.48 3.47
N VAL A 464 23.73 15.23 3.78
CA VAL A 464 24.69 14.12 3.73
C VAL A 464 24.38 13.24 2.53
N GLU A 465 25.41 12.83 1.79
CA GLU A 465 25.23 11.89 0.68
C GLU A 465 24.83 10.51 1.22
N VAL A 466 23.82 9.90 0.61
CA VAL A 466 23.35 8.56 0.97
C VAL A 466 23.31 7.64 -0.24
N CYS A 467 23.59 6.37 0.00
CA CYS A 467 23.54 5.29 -0.98
C CYS A 467 23.05 4.02 -0.30
N PRO A 468 22.63 2.99 -1.05
CA PRO A 468 22.14 1.75 -0.47
C PRO A 468 23.11 1.13 0.55
N GLU A 469 24.41 1.19 0.28
CA GLU A 469 25.47 0.71 1.18
C GLU A 469 25.52 1.52 2.49
N SER A 470 25.39 2.86 2.42
CA SER A 470 25.45 3.70 3.62
C SER A 470 24.30 3.41 4.58
N LEU A 471 23.11 3.02 4.07
CA LEU A 471 21.98 2.60 4.90
C LEU A 471 22.08 1.13 5.33
N ALA A 472 22.17 0.20 4.37
CA ALA A 472 22.06 -1.23 4.62
C ALA A 472 23.20 -1.77 5.50
N CYS A 473 24.39 -1.14 5.45
CA CYS A 473 25.51 -1.54 6.29
C CYS A 473 25.42 -1.04 7.74
N GLN A 474 24.55 -0.06 8.03
CA GLN A 474 24.22 0.30 9.42
C GLN A 474 23.01 -0.48 9.96
N ALA A 475 22.17 -1.02 9.06
CA ALA A 475 20.97 -1.74 9.44
C ALA A 475 21.29 -3.06 10.15
N ILE A 476 20.45 -3.43 11.12
CA ILE A 476 20.51 -4.71 11.83
C ILE A 476 19.14 -5.40 11.85
N GLY A 477 19.13 -6.69 12.18
CA GLY A 477 17.90 -7.46 12.39
C GLY A 477 16.91 -7.37 11.21
N ARG A 478 15.66 -7.00 11.50
CA ARG A 478 14.60 -6.91 10.49
C ARG A 478 14.79 -5.78 9.50
N GLU A 479 15.38 -4.65 9.90
CA GLU A 479 15.65 -3.53 8.99
C GLU A 479 16.60 -3.99 7.88
N LYS A 480 17.72 -4.63 8.26
CA LYS A 480 18.68 -5.20 7.30
C LYS A 480 18.03 -6.22 6.38
N LYS A 481 17.29 -7.17 6.97
CA LYS A 481 16.60 -8.21 6.20
C LYS A 481 15.64 -7.61 5.16
N PHE A 482 14.83 -6.62 5.54
CA PHE A 482 13.86 -6.01 4.63
C PHE A 482 14.54 -5.17 3.55
N MET A 483 15.65 -4.50 3.85
CA MET A 483 16.47 -3.86 2.81
C MET A 483 17.02 -4.89 1.82
N GLU A 484 17.60 -6.00 2.29
CA GLU A 484 18.14 -7.06 1.42
C GLU A 484 17.06 -7.72 0.54
N ASP A 485 15.90 -8.00 1.13
CA ASP A 485 14.74 -8.61 0.47
C ASP A 485 14.13 -7.65 -0.58
N SER A 486 14.12 -6.33 -0.32
CA SER A 486 13.55 -5.31 -1.23
C SER A 486 14.54 -4.65 -2.19
N MET A 487 15.81 -5.08 -2.16
CA MET A 487 16.88 -4.47 -2.94
C MET A 487 16.70 -4.73 -4.45
N VAL A 488 16.72 -3.66 -5.24
CA VAL A 488 16.79 -3.75 -6.71
C VAL A 488 18.11 -4.42 -7.10
N LYS A 489 18.02 -5.54 -7.83
CA LYS A 489 19.18 -6.37 -8.19
C LYS A 489 19.84 -5.96 -9.52
N SER A 490 19.13 -5.24 -10.38
CA SER A 490 19.64 -4.79 -11.69
C SER A 490 18.86 -3.59 -12.20
N ALA A 491 19.50 -2.81 -13.08
CA ALA A 491 18.87 -1.65 -13.73
C ALA A 491 17.80 -2.08 -14.75
N ASN A 492 16.78 -1.24 -14.93
CA ASN A 492 15.76 -1.38 -15.96
C ASN A 492 16.12 -0.52 -17.19
N VAL A 493 16.68 -1.17 -18.21
CA VAL A 493 17.14 -0.52 -19.44
C VAL A 493 15.97 -0.01 -20.30
N ALA A 494 14.84 -0.72 -20.30
CA ALA A 494 13.66 -0.35 -21.10
C ALA A 494 12.99 0.96 -20.64
N GLY A 495 13.30 1.41 -19.42
CA GLY A 495 12.66 2.58 -18.81
C GLY A 495 11.30 2.28 -18.17
N PRO A 496 10.66 3.31 -17.60
CA PRO A 496 9.32 3.18 -17.05
C PRO A 496 8.29 3.03 -18.17
N CYS A 497 7.10 2.56 -17.83
CA CYS A 497 5.91 2.65 -18.68
C CYS A 497 5.62 4.10 -19.12
N ASN A 498 4.76 4.28 -20.12
CA ASN A 498 4.39 5.63 -20.61
C ASN A 498 3.33 6.28 -19.71
N LEU A 499 3.64 7.48 -19.19
CA LEU A 499 2.72 8.26 -18.37
C LEU A 499 1.49 8.68 -19.21
N PRO A 500 0.27 8.26 -18.85
CA PRO A 500 -0.93 8.72 -19.54
C PRO A 500 -1.14 10.23 -19.40
N PRO A 501 -1.86 10.87 -20.35
CA PRO A 501 -2.20 12.29 -20.26
C PRO A 501 -3.10 12.59 -19.05
N PRO A 502 -3.20 13.86 -18.61
CA PRO A 502 -4.14 14.27 -17.56
C PRO A 502 -5.58 13.89 -17.90
N PHE A 503 -6.44 13.84 -16.89
CA PHE A 503 -7.88 13.72 -17.14
C PHE A 503 -8.37 14.95 -17.88
N SER A 504 -9.19 14.75 -18.92
CA SER A 504 -10.04 15.85 -19.39
C SER A 504 -11.05 16.21 -18.29
N PRO A 505 -11.55 17.46 -18.25
CA PRO A 505 -12.58 17.84 -17.29
C PRO A 505 -13.82 16.94 -17.33
N GLU A 506 -14.18 16.41 -18.50
CA GLU A 506 -15.30 15.48 -18.68
C GLU A 506 -14.99 14.12 -18.02
N GLU A 507 -13.84 13.50 -18.36
CA GLU A 507 -13.44 12.20 -17.79
C GLU A 507 -13.32 12.27 -16.26
N PHE A 508 -12.79 13.37 -15.73
CA PHE A 508 -12.66 13.57 -14.30
C PHE A 508 -14.04 13.64 -13.63
N ARG A 509 -14.97 14.44 -14.17
CA ARG A 509 -16.35 14.51 -13.67
C ARG A 509 -17.06 13.16 -13.77
N GLU A 510 -16.93 12.45 -14.88
CA GLU A 510 -17.52 11.12 -15.07
C GLU A 510 -17.01 10.11 -14.05
N LEU A 511 -15.70 10.11 -13.74
CA LEU A 511 -15.11 9.25 -12.71
C LEU A 511 -15.77 9.49 -11.35
N HIS A 512 -15.93 10.75 -10.96
CA HIS A 512 -16.59 11.14 -9.71
C HIS A 512 -18.08 10.75 -9.69
N GLN A 513 -18.83 11.11 -10.74
CA GLN A 513 -20.25 10.77 -10.86
C GLN A 513 -20.49 9.26 -10.83
N ARG A 514 -19.62 8.47 -11.46
CA ARG A 514 -19.72 6.99 -11.43
C ARG A 514 -19.51 6.43 -10.03
N LYS A 515 -18.57 6.98 -9.26
CA LYS A 515 -18.36 6.59 -7.85
C LYS A 515 -19.58 6.93 -7.01
N GLU A 516 -20.05 8.17 -7.07
CA GLU A 516 -21.21 8.64 -6.31
C GLU A 516 -22.45 7.84 -6.66
N LYS A 517 -22.72 7.61 -7.95
CA LYS A 517 -23.85 6.78 -8.41
C LYS A 517 -23.78 5.37 -7.82
N SER A 518 -22.61 4.74 -7.81
CA SER A 518 -22.43 3.38 -7.28
C SER A 518 -22.63 3.34 -5.76
N MET A 519 -22.16 4.35 -5.03
CA MET A 519 -22.37 4.48 -3.59
C MET A 519 -23.84 4.74 -3.25
N ASN A 520 -24.50 5.66 -3.96
CA ASN A 520 -25.92 5.98 -3.79
C ASN A 520 -26.82 4.77 -4.08
N GLN A 521 -26.46 3.92 -5.05
CA GLN A 521 -27.18 2.67 -5.32
C GLN A 521 -27.09 1.69 -4.14
N VAL A 522 -25.91 1.51 -3.55
CA VAL A 522 -25.74 0.66 -2.34
C VAL A 522 -26.55 1.23 -1.18
N GLU A 523 -26.50 2.54 -0.96
CA GLU A 523 -27.27 3.18 0.11
C GLU A 523 -28.79 3.03 -0.08
N MET A 524 -29.30 3.15 -1.31
CA MET A 524 -30.70 2.89 -1.62
C MET A 524 -31.09 1.44 -1.31
N LEU A 525 -30.23 0.48 -1.65
CA LEU A 525 -30.44 -0.94 -1.36
C LEU A 525 -30.49 -1.21 0.15
N GLU A 526 -29.58 -0.60 0.92
CA GLU A 526 -29.58 -0.65 2.39
C GLU A 526 -30.87 -0.07 2.99
N ARG A 527 -31.28 1.11 2.53
CA ARG A 527 -32.50 1.78 3.02
C ARG A 527 -33.75 0.98 2.71
N ASN A 528 -33.84 0.36 1.53
CA ASN A 528 -34.99 -0.45 1.14
C ASN A 528 -35.07 -1.76 1.94
N ALA A 529 -33.94 -2.38 2.26
CA ALA A 529 -33.91 -3.56 3.13
C ALA A 529 -34.22 -3.25 4.60
N SER A 530 -34.06 -2.00 5.02
CA SER A 530 -34.34 -1.56 6.40
C SER A 530 -35.81 -1.15 6.60
N LYS A 531 -36.63 -1.09 5.54
CA LYS A 531 -38.06 -0.82 5.65
C LYS A 531 -38.78 -2.12 6.04
N PRO A 532 -39.63 -2.13 7.08
CA PRO A 532 -40.50 -3.27 7.35
C PRO A 532 -41.41 -3.47 6.14
N GLU A 533 -41.38 -4.65 5.51
CA GLU A 533 -42.37 -4.97 4.49
C GLU A 533 -43.74 -5.19 5.18
N GLU A 534 -44.69 -4.29 4.96
CA GLU A 534 -46.13 -4.60 4.96
C GLU A 534 -46.45 -5.57 3.80
N ARG A 535 -45.83 -6.75 3.81
CA ARG A 535 -46.15 -7.85 2.88
C ARG A 535 -46.59 -9.06 3.67
N ASN A 536 -47.91 -9.10 3.91
CA ASN A 536 -48.80 -10.26 4.02
C ASN A 536 -49.80 -10.10 5.17
N ALA A 537 -50.84 -9.28 4.94
CA ALA A 537 -52.11 -9.39 5.63
C ALA A 537 -53.27 -8.97 4.70
N SER A 538 -53.39 -9.63 3.56
CA SER A 538 -54.65 -9.70 2.82
C SER A 538 -55.03 -11.17 2.68
N LYS A 539 -55.63 -11.72 3.75
CA LYS A 539 -56.54 -12.86 3.62
C LYS A 539 -57.76 -12.37 2.81
N PRO A 540 -58.26 -13.13 1.84
CA PRO A 540 -59.65 -13.01 1.46
C PRO A 540 -60.47 -13.80 2.49
N GLU A 541 -61.15 -13.09 3.38
CA GLU A 541 -62.41 -13.57 3.93
C GLU A 541 -63.46 -13.30 2.85
N ASP A 542 -64.02 -14.36 2.27
CA ASP A 542 -65.41 -14.30 1.83
C ASP A 542 -66.11 -15.59 2.21
N SER A 543 -66.98 -15.42 3.20
CA SER A 543 -67.93 -16.36 3.74
C SER A 543 -68.92 -16.82 2.67
N ASN A 544 -69.06 -18.14 2.60
CA ASN A 544 -70.11 -18.86 1.91
C ASN A 544 -71.49 -18.58 2.55
N PRO A 545 -72.58 -18.42 1.78
CA PRO A 545 -73.90 -18.83 2.23
C PRO A 545 -74.37 -20.08 1.46
N SER A 546 -74.72 -21.07 2.26
CA SER A 546 -75.44 -22.32 1.98
C SER A 546 -76.62 -22.21 1.00
N VAL A 547 -76.71 -23.19 0.11
CA VAL A 547 -77.96 -23.68 -0.51
C VAL A 547 -78.04 -25.19 -0.29
N HIS A 548 -78.75 -25.61 0.75
CA HIS A 548 -79.79 -26.66 0.81
C HIS A 548 -80.01 -27.16 2.23
#